data_AF-A0A1C5WQQ8-F1
#
_entry.id   AF-A0A1C5WQQ8-F1
#
_cell.length_a   1.000
_cell.length_b   1.000
_cell.length_c   1.000
_cell.angle_alpha   90.00
_cell.angle_beta   90.00
_cell.angle_gamma   90.00
#
_symmetry.space_group_name_H-M   'P 1'
#
loop_
_entity.id
_entity.type
_entity.pdbx_description
1 polymer ?
#
loop_
_entity_poly.entity_id
_entity_poly.type
_entity_poly.pdbx_seq_one_letter_code
_entity_poly.pdbx_strand_id
1 'polypeptide(L)'
;MVRKNEYTLNKKVNESVLKKCGFRKEHGDCYTLKHFLYEKYVSLNILVMLDDLSLTVTVTDDKGNLYAPFYNPELVENNIVAQETIEEYNKVMDRLSKKKVTTKVKDMSDNKDDCLSIKIKYFTDKIDKVDFIGGKSDWVDLRAADTFKLHKGEFALIPLGVAMQLPKGYEAHVIPRSSTYKTWKIIQTNHMGLIDESYCGNNDQWFMPVIAMEDTTINVNDRICQFRIMKKMPKVHFDEVVFLSEKDRGGIGSTGRK
;
A
#
# COMPACT_ATOMS: atom_id res chain seq x y z
N MET A 1 0.42 16.48 18.58
CA MET A 1 0.65 15.01 18.62
C MET A 1 1.82 14.68 17.70
N VAL A 2 2.89 14.10 18.21
CA VAL A 2 4.09 13.81 17.41
C VAL A 2 3.83 12.62 16.49
N ARG A 3 4.11 12.79 15.19
CA ARG A 3 3.96 11.72 14.19
C ARG A 3 5.26 10.92 14.09
N LYS A 4 5.14 9.60 14.09
CA LYS A 4 6.25 8.69 13.73
C LYS A 4 6.66 8.96 12.28
N ASN A 5 7.93 9.27 12.05
CA ASN A 5 8.46 9.36 10.68
C ASN A 5 8.73 7.95 10.14
N GLU A 6 8.71 7.80 8.82
CA GLU A 6 9.09 6.56 8.17
C GLU A 6 10.54 6.63 7.70
N TYR A 7 11.23 5.49 7.75
CA TYR A 7 12.63 5.35 7.33
C TYR A 7 12.81 4.02 6.61
N THR A 8 13.66 4.00 5.59
CA THR A 8 14.14 2.78 4.94
C THR A 8 15.64 2.64 5.15
N LEU A 9 16.18 1.45 4.91
CA LEU A 9 17.63 1.28 4.87
C LEU A 9 18.23 2.03 3.68
N ASN A 10 19.39 2.65 3.87
CA ASN A 10 20.09 3.31 2.78
C ASN A 10 20.70 2.26 1.84
N LYS A 11 20.45 2.34 0.52
CA LYS A 11 20.96 1.38 -0.48
C LYS A 11 22.49 1.24 -0.52
N LYS A 12 23.23 2.22 0.02
CA LYS A 12 24.70 2.23 0.06
C LYS A 12 25.27 1.86 1.44
N VAL A 13 24.41 1.51 2.40
CA VAL A 13 24.89 1.08 3.73
C VAL A 13 25.68 -0.22 3.60
N ASN A 14 26.69 -0.38 4.43
CA ASN A 14 27.49 -1.59 4.51
C ASN A 14 27.92 -1.83 5.96
N GLU A 15 28.52 -3.00 6.20
CA GLU A 15 29.00 -3.43 7.52
C GLU A 15 29.88 -2.38 8.21
N SER A 16 30.78 -1.71 7.49
CA SER A 16 31.69 -0.71 8.07
C SER A 16 30.92 0.49 8.62
N VAL A 17 29.89 0.94 7.90
CA VAL A 17 29.03 2.05 8.33
C VAL A 17 28.20 1.64 9.56
N LEU A 18 27.62 0.44 9.56
CA LEU A 18 26.84 -0.08 10.68
C LEU A 18 27.68 -0.18 11.96
N LYS A 19 28.86 -0.79 11.90
CA LYS A 19 29.78 -0.92 13.04
C LYS A 19 30.19 0.45 13.61
N LYS A 20 30.49 1.43 12.76
CA LYS A 20 30.79 2.82 13.18
C LYS A 20 29.59 3.51 13.86
N CYS A 21 28.38 3.07 13.58
CA CYS A 21 27.16 3.57 14.21
C CYS A 21 26.76 2.81 15.47
N GLY A 22 27.59 1.85 15.92
CA GLY A 22 27.36 1.08 17.14
C GLY A 22 26.50 -0.17 16.96
N PHE A 23 26.20 -0.55 15.72
CA PHE A 23 25.53 -1.82 15.46
C PHE A 23 26.46 -2.99 15.78
N ARG A 24 25.93 -4.01 16.44
CA ARG A 24 26.60 -5.28 16.71
C ARG A 24 26.20 -6.29 15.64
N LYS A 25 27.17 -7.06 15.18
CA LYS A 25 26.91 -8.18 14.27
C LYS A 25 26.44 -9.37 15.10
N GLU A 26 25.30 -9.95 14.74
CA GLU A 26 24.77 -11.15 15.40
C GLU A 26 25.22 -12.41 14.65
N HIS A 27 24.69 -12.60 13.44
CA HIS A 27 24.97 -13.74 12.56
C HIS A 27 24.80 -13.31 11.09
N GLY A 28 25.63 -13.84 10.18
CA GLY A 28 25.48 -13.58 8.74
C GLY A 28 25.52 -12.08 8.42
N ASP A 29 24.47 -11.59 7.78
CA ASP A 29 24.27 -10.17 7.42
C ASP A 29 23.33 -9.41 8.37
N CYS A 30 23.08 -9.97 9.56
CA CYS A 30 22.22 -9.39 10.60
C CYS A 30 23.01 -8.50 11.58
N TYR A 31 22.53 -7.27 11.74
CA TYR A 31 23.10 -6.26 12.62
C TYR A 31 22.04 -5.63 13.52
N THR A 32 22.34 -5.48 14.80
CA THR A 32 21.42 -4.92 15.79
C THR A 32 21.98 -3.67 16.46
N LEU A 33 21.11 -2.69 16.75
CA LEU A 33 21.42 -1.55 17.60
C LEU A 33 20.32 -1.43 18.65
N LYS A 34 20.72 -1.50 19.93
CA LYS A 34 19.83 -1.32 21.07
C LYS A 34 20.04 0.05 21.70
N HIS A 35 18.97 0.83 21.79
CA HIS A 35 18.95 2.14 22.42
C HIS A 35 17.97 2.14 23.59
N PHE A 36 18.47 2.40 24.79
CA PHE A 36 17.64 2.41 26.00
C PHE A 36 16.92 3.75 26.16
N LEU A 37 15.65 3.68 26.50
CA LEU A 37 14.79 4.78 26.91
C LEU A 37 14.51 4.63 28.42
N TYR A 38 14.14 5.73 29.10
CA TYR A 38 13.71 5.73 30.50
C TYR A 38 14.61 4.91 31.43
N GLU A 39 15.86 5.33 31.64
CA GLU A 39 16.76 4.67 32.61
C GLU A 39 16.91 3.14 32.46
N LYS A 40 16.69 2.61 31.23
CA LYS A 40 16.80 1.20 30.80
C LYS A 40 15.56 0.31 30.97
N TYR A 41 14.40 0.86 31.33
CA TYR A 41 13.16 0.07 31.40
C TYR A 41 12.57 -0.26 30.04
N VAL A 42 12.82 0.57 29.02
CA VAL A 42 12.35 0.37 27.65
C VAL A 42 13.52 0.45 26.69
N SER A 43 13.48 -0.30 25.60
CA SER A 43 14.53 -0.27 24.59
C SER A 43 13.96 -0.26 23.18
N LEU A 44 14.53 0.61 22.36
CA LEU A 44 14.37 0.61 20.91
C LEU A 44 15.41 -0.33 20.31
N ASN A 45 14.96 -1.39 19.65
CA ASN A 45 15.81 -2.37 19.00
C ASN A 45 15.69 -2.21 17.48
N ILE A 46 16.79 -1.87 16.84
CA ILE A 46 16.87 -1.67 15.39
C ILE A 46 17.65 -2.85 14.82
N LEU A 47 17.01 -3.61 13.94
CA LEU A 47 17.61 -4.74 13.23
C LEU A 47 17.75 -4.38 11.76
N VAL A 48 18.93 -4.65 11.20
CA VAL A 48 19.29 -4.44 9.80
C VAL A 48 19.75 -5.76 9.21
N MET A 49 19.21 -6.13 8.05
CA MET A 49 19.68 -7.23 7.22
C MET A 49 20.26 -6.64 5.94
N LEU A 50 21.54 -6.91 5.65
CA LEU A 50 22.21 -6.35 4.46
C LEU A 50 21.91 -7.13 3.18
N ASP A 51 21.55 -8.41 3.28
CA ASP A 51 21.26 -9.30 2.14
C ASP A 51 19.98 -8.88 1.38
N ASP A 52 18.93 -8.52 2.11
CA ASP A 52 17.64 -8.09 1.54
C ASP A 52 17.37 -6.57 1.72
N LEU A 53 18.32 -5.84 2.31
CA LEU A 53 18.21 -4.42 2.66
C LEU A 53 17.00 -4.09 3.57
N SER A 54 16.58 -5.02 4.43
CA SER A 54 15.48 -4.80 5.37
C SER A 54 15.91 -4.08 6.65
N LEU A 55 14.96 -3.31 7.20
CA LEU A 55 15.09 -2.55 8.43
C LEU A 55 13.87 -2.82 9.30
N THR A 56 14.08 -3.45 10.44
CA THR A 56 13.03 -3.72 11.43
C THR A 56 13.29 -2.94 12.69
N VAL A 57 12.25 -2.33 13.26
CA VAL A 57 12.35 -1.59 14.52
C VAL A 57 11.28 -2.07 15.47
N THR A 58 11.71 -2.57 16.62
CA THR A 58 10.83 -3.01 17.72
C THR A 58 11.11 -2.19 18.97
N VAL A 59 10.12 -2.08 19.83
CA VAL A 59 10.28 -1.49 21.16
C VAL A 59 9.89 -2.55 22.17
N THR A 60 10.75 -2.79 23.16
CA THR A 60 10.51 -3.80 24.20
C THR A 60 10.77 -3.24 25.58
N ASP A 61 10.08 -3.75 26.59
CA ASP A 61 10.42 -3.51 28.00
C ASP A 61 11.67 -4.31 28.42
N ASP A 62 12.02 -4.22 29.70
CA ASP A 62 13.14 -4.91 30.35
C ASP A 62 12.93 -6.44 30.44
N LYS A 63 11.69 -6.91 30.30
CA LYS A 63 11.29 -8.33 30.26
C LYS A 63 11.21 -8.89 28.83
N GLY A 64 11.42 -8.05 27.81
CA GLY A 64 11.35 -8.43 26.40
C GLY A 64 9.94 -8.44 25.81
N ASN A 65 8.93 -7.94 26.53
CA ASN A 65 7.58 -7.82 25.99
C ASN A 65 7.57 -6.75 24.91
N LEU A 66 6.93 -7.06 23.77
CA LEU A 66 6.78 -6.11 22.69
C LEU A 66 5.81 -5.00 23.11
N TYR A 67 6.32 -3.79 23.17
CA TYR A 67 5.47 -2.62 23.22
C TYR A 67 4.99 -2.31 21.79
N ALA A 68 3.71 -1.98 21.64
CA ALA A 68 3.18 -1.35 20.44
C ALA A 68 3.15 0.17 20.67
N PRO A 69 4.29 0.89 20.61
CA PRO A 69 4.36 2.32 20.91
C PRO A 69 3.74 3.19 19.80
N PHE A 70 3.21 2.58 18.75
CA PHE A 70 2.68 3.24 17.57
C PHE A 70 1.15 3.19 17.62
N TYR A 71 0.58 4.01 18.50
CA TYR A 71 -0.86 4.26 18.67
C TYR A 71 -1.73 3.01 18.87
N ASN A 72 -2.08 2.72 20.14
CA ASN A 72 -3.19 1.82 20.47
C ASN A 72 -4.42 2.68 20.84
N PRO A 73 -5.45 2.78 19.98
CA PRO A 73 -6.65 3.59 20.25
C PRO A 73 -7.44 3.13 21.48
N GLU A 74 -7.20 1.92 22.01
CA GLU A 74 -7.94 1.33 23.13
C GLU A 74 -7.32 1.62 24.50
N LEU A 75 -6.09 2.14 24.58
CA LEU A 75 -5.37 2.35 25.85
C LEU A 75 -4.89 3.80 26.00
N VAL A 76 -5.84 4.70 26.29
CA VAL A 76 -5.64 6.16 26.29
C VAL A 76 -4.70 6.64 27.42
N GLU A 77 -4.62 5.92 28.54
CA GLU A 77 -3.79 6.29 29.71
C GLU A 77 -2.28 6.07 29.49
N ASN A 78 -1.88 5.23 28.52
CA ASN A 78 -0.47 4.96 28.17
C ASN A 78 0.11 5.92 27.09
N ASN A 79 -0.62 6.98 26.72
CA ASN A 79 -0.28 7.83 25.58
C ASN A 79 0.94 8.77 25.78
N ILE A 80 1.37 9.04 27.03
CA ILE A 80 2.56 9.88 27.29
C ILE A 80 3.83 9.11 26.88
N VAL A 81 3.95 7.85 27.29
CA VAL A 81 5.06 6.94 26.94
C VAL A 81 5.17 6.78 25.42
N ALA A 82 4.03 6.76 24.72
CA ALA A 82 4.00 6.64 23.26
C ALA A 82 4.57 7.89 22.56
N GLN A 83 4.26 9.10 23.03
CA GLN A 83 4.77 10.33 22.40
C GLN A 83 6.27 10.49 22.55
N GLU A 84 6.79 10.33 23.77
CA GLU A 84 8.22 10.41 24.04
C GLU A 84 9.00 9.28 23.33
N THR A 85 8.45 8.06 23.28
CA THR A 85 9.03 6.96 22.49
C THR A 85 9.08 7.29 21.00
N ILE A 86 8.04 7.93 20.44
CA ILE A 86 8.00 8.38 19.05
C ILE A 86 9.04 9.49 18.79
N GLU A 87 9.20 10.43 19.73
CA GLU A 87 10.22 11.48 19.64
C GLU A 87 11.64 10.91 19.67
N GLU A 88 11.93 10.02 20.62
CA GLU A 88 13.24 9.37 20.72
C GLU A 88 13.52 8.46 19.54
N TYR A 89 12.52 7.72 19.05
CA TYR A 89 12.60 7.00 17.79
C TYR A 89 13.01 7.94 16.65
N ASN A 90 12.28 9.04 16.45
CA ASN A 90 12.58 10.01 15.40
C ASN A 90 14.01 10.57 15.54
N LYS A 91 14.47 10.91 16.76
CA LYS A 91 15.84 11.38 17.02
C LYS A 91 16.90 10.34 16.69
N VAL A 92 16.72 9.08 17.10
CA VAL A 92 17.65 7.98 16.79
C VAL A 92 17.73 7.78 15.28
N MET A 93 16.58 7.68 14.61
CA MET A 93 16.52 7.43 13.17
C MET A 93 17.06 8.59 12.35
N ASP A 94 16.82 9.85 12.76
CA ASP A 94 17.41 11.04 12.11
C ASP A 94 18.94 11.06 12.25
N ARG A 95 19.50 10.65 13.41
CA ARG A 95 20.96 10.49 13.57
C ARG A 95 21.52 9.41 12.65
N LEU A 96 20.82 8.28 12.51
CA LEU A 96 21.21 7.22 11.57
C LEU A 96 21.13 7.69 10.12
N SER A 97 20.15 8.52 9.78
CA SER A 97 20.02 9.11 8.44
C SER A 97 21.20 10.03 8.12
N LYS A 98 21.60 10.91 9.05
CA LYS A 98 22.80 11.75 8.88
C LYS A 98 24.08 10.95 8.67
N LYS A 99 24.16 9.73 9.22
CA LYS A 99 25.27 8.79 9.03
C LYS A 99 25.13 7.87 7.83
N LYS A 100 24.11 8.09 6.97
CA LYS A 100 23.80 7.28 5.79
C LYS A 100 23.50 5.80 6.09
N VAL A 101 23.01 5.49 7.29
CA VAL A 101 22.51 4.15 7.62
C VAL A 101 21.07 3.99 7.14
N THR A 102 20.23 4.99 7.44
CA THR A 102 18.84 5.03 7.01
C THR A 102 18.60 6.19 6.06
N THR A 103 17.46 6.18 5.39
CA THR A 103 16.93 7.31 4.64
C THR A 103 15.55 7.60 5.19
N LYS A 104 15.32 8.85 5.62
CA LYS A 104 13.99 9.30 6.04
C LYS A 104 13.09 9.34 4.81
N VAL A 105 11.95 8.66 4.88
CA VAL A 105 10.97 8.59 3.79
C VAL A 105 10.32 9.95 3.50
N LYS A 106 10.48 10.93 4.40
CA LYS A 106 10.05 12.34 4.22
C LYS A 106 10.76 13.12 3.10
N ASP A 107 11.70 12.52 2.37
CA ASP A 107 12.30 13.13 1.17
C ASP A 107 11.87 12.45 -0.15
N MET A 108 10.90 11.52 -0.14
CA MET A 108 10.31 10.95 -1.36
C MET A 108 8.94 11.55 -1.74
N SER A 109 8.37 12.44 -0.91
CA SER A 109 7.10 13.10 -1.21
C SER A 109 7.22 14.49 -1.85
N ASP A 110 8.42 15.10 -1.83
CA ASP A 110 8.64 16.45 -2.39
C ASP A 110 9.63 16.51 -3.55
N ASN A 111 10.20 15.37 -3.96
CA ASN A 111 10.90 15.28 -5.23
C ASN A 111 9.86 14.97 -6.33
N LYS A 112 9.25 16.02 -6.91
CA LYS A 112 8.33 15.90 -8.06
C LYS A 112 8.94 15.07 -9.21
N ASP A 113 10.27 14.93 -9.25
CA ASP A 113 11.01 14.24 -10.29
C ASP A 113 11.05 12.70 -10.16
N ASP A 114 10.74 12.11 -8.99
CA ASP A 114 10.67 10.65 -8.79
C ASP A 114 9.24 10.10 -8.64
N CYS A 115 8.23 10.99 -8.63
CA CYS A 115 6.84 10.58 -8.53
C CYS A 115 6.28 10.26 -9.92
N LEU A 116 5.77 9.04 -10.11
CA LEU A 116 5.04 8.69 -11.33
C LEU A 116 3.82 9.60 -11.47
N SER A 117 3.68 10.27 -12.62
CA SER A 117 2.54 11.13 -12.89
C SER A 117 1.45 10.40 -13.67
N ILE A 118 0.20 10.60 -13.26
CA ILE A 118 -0.99 10.18 -14.01
C ILE A 118 -1.68 11.47 -14.48
N LYS A 119 -1.89 11.61 -15.79
CA LYS A 119 -2.76 12.69 -16.29
C LYS A 119 -4.20 12.21 -16.19
N ILE A 120 -5.09 13.06 -15.71
CA ILE A 120 -6.49 12.73 -15.48
C ILE A 120 -7.39 13.79 -16.11
N LYS A 121 -8.37 13.35 -16.88
CA LYS A 121 -9.46 14.17 -17.43
C LYS A 121 -10.74 13.79 -16.69
N TYR A 122 -11.53 14.79 -16.30
CA TYR A 122 -12.85 14.59 -15.71
C TYR A 122 -13.93 14.84 -16.76
N PHE A 123 -14.99 14.03 -16.75
CA PHE A 123 -16.18 14.19 -17.61
C PHE A 123 -17.31 14.94 -16.91
N THR A 124 -17.17 15.21 -15.61
CA THR A 124 -18.16 15.94 -14.81
C THR A 124 -17.48 16.72 -13.69
N ASP A 125 -18.12 17.79 -13.24
CA ASP A 125 -17.80 18.59 -12.06
C ASP A 125 -18.59 18.14 -10.81
N LYS A 126 -19.48 17.15 -10.95
CA LYS A 126 -20.34 16.63 -9.87
C LYS A 126 -19.64 15.65 -8.92
N ILE A 127 -18.40 15.27 -9.22
CA ILE A 127 -17.60 14.37 -8.37
C ILE A 127 -16.38 15.08 -7.81
N ASP A 128 -16.02 14.73 -6.57
CA ASP A 128 -14.80 15.23 -5.97
C ASP A 128 -13.59 14.74 -6.77
N LYS A 129 -12.53 15.55 -6.79
CA LYS A 129 -11.28 15.16 -7.43
C LYS A 129 -10.69 13.93 -6.73
N VAL A 130 -10.20 13.01 -7.54
CA VAL A 130 -9.45 11.83 -7.12
C VAL A 130 -8.22 12.32 -6.34
N ASP A 131 -8.08 11.83 -5.11
CA ASP A 131 -7.00 12.22 -4.21
C ASP A 131 -6.53 11.02 -3.40
N PHE A 132 -5.24 10.99 -3.08
CA PHE A 132 -4.64 9.95 -2.27
C PHE A 132 -4.86 10.27 -0.79
N ILE A 133 -5.69 9.47 -0.11
CA ILE A 133 -5.89 9.63 1.34
C ILE A 133 -4.71 8.99 2.08
N GLY A 134 -3.62 9.77 2.19
CA GLY A 134 -2.36 9.34 2.79
C GLY A 134 -2.53 8.70 4.18
N GLY A 135 -1.89 7.55 4.38
CA GLY A 135 -1.85 6.84 5.67
C GLY A 135 -3.10 6.06 6.05
N LYS A 136 -4.09 5.92 5.15
CA LYS A 136 -5.31 5.13 5.40
C LYS A 136 -5.63 4.06 4.35
N SER A 137 -5.10 4.17 3.13
CA SER A 137 -5.39 3.23 2.04
C SER A 137 -4.19 3.09 1.11
N ASP A 138 -3.95 1.86 0.63
CA ASP A 138 -2.95 1.56 -0.40
C ASP A 138 -3.47 1.79 -1.83
N TRP A 139 -4.80 1.94 -1.98
CA TRP A 139 -5.51 2.14 -3.24
C TRP A 139 -6.29 3.46 -3.21
N VAL A 140 -6.59 4.00 -4.38
CA VAL A 140 -7.28 5.28 -4.54
C VAL A 140 -8.74 5.04 -4.88
N ASP A 141 -9.66 5.63 -4.11
CA ASP A 141 -11.09 5.47 -4.34
C ASP A 141 -11.54 6.19 -5.64
N LEU A 142 -12.43 5.54 -6.40
CA LEU A 142 -13.13 6.10 -7.55
C LEU A 142 -14.62 6.23 -7.25
N ARG A 143 -15.29 7.11 -7.99
CA ARG A 143 -16.63 7.61 -7.65
C ARG A 143 -17.61 7.42 -8.79
N ALA A 144 -18.87 7.17 -8.47
CA ALA A 144 -19.94 7.18 -9.46
C ALA A 144 -20.15 8.60 -10.01
N ALA A 145 -20.16 8.75 -11.34
CA ALA A 145 -20.33 10.05 -12.01
C ALA A 145 -21.79 10.50 -12.12
N ASP A 146 -22.74 9.60 -11.86
CA ASP A 146 -24.17 9.88 -11.85
C ASP A 146 -24.90 8.98 -10.85
N THR A 147 -26.17 9.26 -10.62
CA THR A 147 -27.05 8.46 -9.76
C THR A 147 -27.71 7.33 -10.55
N PHE A 148 -27.64 6.11 -10.04
CA PHE A 148 -28.26 4.91 -10.61
C PHE A 148 -29.18 4.26 -9.60
N LYS A 149 -30.43 4.04 -9.98
CA LYS A 149 -31.39 3.19 -9.24
C LYS A 149 -31.47 1.86 -9.97
N LEU A 150 -31.16 0.78 -9.28
CA LEU A 150 -31.10 -0.56 -9.86
C LEU A 150 -32.05 -1.48 -9.11
N HIS A 151 -32.81 -2.27 -9.86
CA HIS A 151 -33.57 -3.38 -9.30
C HIS A 151 -32.69 -4.61 -9.12
N LYS A 152 -33.08 -5.51 -8.23
CA LYS A 152 -32.39 -6.80 -8.05
C LYS A 152 -32.26 -7.54 -9.38
N GLY A 153 -31.04 -7.97 -9.69
CA GLY A 153 -30.67 -8.68 -10.91
C GLY A 153 -30.31 -7.76 -12.08
N GLU A 154 -30.50 -6.45 -11.95
CA GLU A 154 -30.18 -5.49 -13.01
C GLU A 154 -28.67 -5.30 -13.15
N PHE A 155 -28.23 -5.27 -14.40
CA PHE A 155 -26.87 -4.92 -14.78
C PHE A 155 -26.76 -3.44 -15.11
N ALA A 156 -25.68 -2.80 -14.68
CA ALA A 156 -25.35 -1.45 -15.10
C ALA A 156 -23.84 -1.28 -15.31
N LEU A 157 -23.49 -0.44 -16.29
CA LEU A 157 -22.13 0.01 -16.51
C LEU A 157 -21.97 1.41 -15.90
N ILE A 158 -21.46 1.48 -14.66
CA ILE A 158 -21.43 2.73 -13.90
C ILE A 158 -20.24 3.60 -14.37
N PRO A 159 -20.47 4.81 -14.91
CA PRO A 159 -19.39 5.72 -15.28
C PRO A 159 -18.66 6.22 -14.03
N LEU A 160 -17.33 6.22 -14.08
CA LEU A 160 -16.48 6.71 -12.99
C LEU A 160 -16.05 8.18 -13.17
N GLY A 161 -16.45 8.82 -14.27
CA GLY A 161 -16.28 10.25 -14.48
C GLY A 161 -14.86 10.67 -14.84
N VAL A 162 -13.96 9.72 -15.11
CA VAL A 162 -12.53 9.95 -15.33
C VAL A 162 -12.01 9.20 -16.55
N ALA A 163 -11.09 9.81 -17.28
CA ALA A 163 -10.16 9.16 -18.21
C ALA A 163 -8.74 9.45 -17.74
N MET A 164 -7.81 8.51 -17.91
CA MET A 164 -6.45 8.67 -17.42
C MET A 164 -5.40 8.25 -18.44
N GLN A 165 -4.30 9.00 -18.50
CA GLN A 165 -3.06 8.57 -19.14
C GLN A 165 -2.10 8.11 -18.04
N LEU A 166 -1.90 6.80 -17.94
CA LEU A 166 -1.00 6.16 -16.98
C LEU A 166 0.48 6.35 -17.38
N PRO A 167 1.44 6.17 -16.45
CA PRO A 167 2.84 6.11 -16.79
C PRO A 167 3.13 4.99 -17.80
N LYS A 168 4.12 5.22 -18.68
CA LYS A 168 4.49 4.23 -19.68
C LYS A 168 4.86 2.89 -19.05
N GLY A 169 4.34 1.80 -19.59
CA GLY A 169 4.56 0.44 -19.11
C GLY A 169 3.72 0.03 -17.89
N TYR A 170 2.71 0.83 -17.52
CA TYR A 170 1.79 0.53 -16.42
C TYR A 170 0.36 0.28 -16.93
N GLU A 171 -0.34 -0.56 -16.20
CA GLU A 171 -1.78 -0.80 -16.28
C GLU A 171 -2.42 -0.43 -14.94
N ALA A 172 -3.74 -0.24 -14.92
CA ALA A 172 -4.48 -0.03 -13.68
C ALA A 172 -5.43 -1.20 -13.39
N HIS A 173 -5.58 -1.54 -12.12
CA HIS A 173 -6.55 -2.51 -11.63
C HIS A 173 -7.62 -1.79 -10.83
N VAL A 174 -8.89 -2.09 -11.09
CA VAL A 174 -10.06 -1.52 -10.42
C VAL A 174 -10.85 -2.64 -9.75
N ILE A 175 -11.06 -2.53 -8.44
CA ILE A 175 -11.79 -3.52 -7.65
C ILE A 175 -12.85 -2.84 -6.76
N PRO A 176 -13.88 -3.58 -6.30
CA PRO A 176 -14.79 -3.07 -5.29
C PRO A 176 -14.03 -2.73 -4.00
N ARG A 177 -14.58 -1.78 -3.24
CA ARG A 177 -14.17 -1.55 -1.86
C ARG A 177 -14.78 -2.66 -1.00
N SER A 178 -14.20 -2.94 0.16
CA SER A 178 -14.72 -3.95 1.08
C SER A 178 -16.17 -3.68 1.51
N SER A 179 -16.55 -2.40 1.58
CA SER A 179 -17.92 -1.98 1.91
C SER A 179 -18.86 -1.92 0.71
N THR A 180 -18.41 -2.10 -0.53
CA THR A 180 -19.25 -1.89 -1.73
C THR A 180 -20.51 -2.75 -1.72
N TYR A 181 -20.38 -4.05 -1.45
CA TYR A 181 -21.53 -4.94 -1.32
C TYR A 181 -22.38 -4.60 -0.09
N LYS A 182 -21.75 -4.28 1.05
CA LYS A 182 -22.47 -3.92 2.27
C LYS A 182 -23.35 -2.68 2.08
N THR A 183 -22.85 -1.68 1.37
CA THR A 183 -23.49 -0.37 1.21
C THR A 183 -24.51 -0.37 0.07
N TRP A 184 -24.15 -0.89 -1.10
CA TRP A 184 -24.99 -0.79 -2.31
C TRP A 184 -25.50 -2.13 -2.81
N LYS A 185 -25.18 -3.26 -2.16
CA LYS A 185 -25.62 -4.61 -2.58
C LYS A 185 -25.24 -4.96 -4.02
N ILE A 186 -24.16 -4.37 -4.54
CA ILE A 186 -23.67 -4.62 -5.89
C ILE A 186 -22.41 -5.48 -5.89
N ILE A 187 -22.24 -6.25 -6.96
CA ILE A 187 -21.01 -7.02 -7.25
C ILE A 187 -20.46 -6.55 -8.59
N GLN A 188 -19.14 -6.35 -8.67
CA GLN A 188 -18.46 -6.09 -9.94
C GLN A 188 -18.39 -7.36 -10.78
N THR A 189 -19.00 -7.35 -11.96
CA THR A 189 -19.22 -8.58 -12.75
C THR A 189 -17.96 -9.11 -13.42
N ASN A 190 -16.97 -8.26 -13.68
CA ASN A 190 -15.66 -8.68 -14.20
C ASN A 190 -14.62 -8.95 -13.10
N HIS A 191 -15.04 -8.98 -11.82
CA HIS A 191 -14.23 -9.15 -10.62
C HIS A 191 -13.17 -8.07 -10.38
N MET A 192 -12.21 -7.94 -11.30
CA MET A 192 -11.18 -6.91 -11.33
C MET A 192 -11.12 -6.31 -12.73
N GLY A 193 -11.38 -5.02 -12.82
CA GLY A 193 -11.25 -4.27 -14.07
C GLY A 193 -9.77 -4.02 -14.34
N LEU A 194 -9.28 -4.47 -15.49
CA LEU A 194 -7.96 -4.12 -15.98
C LEU A 194 -8.12 -2.97 -16.98
N ILE A 195 -7.37 -1.89 -16.75
CA ILE A 195 -7.30 -0.75 -17.66
C ILE A 195 -5.92 -0.74 -18.31
N ASP A 196 -5.90 -0.97 -19.60
CA ASP A 196 -4.69 -0.94 -20.41
C ASP A 196 -4.06 0.46 -20.48
N GLU A 197 -2.74 0.49 -20.56
CA GLU A 197 -1.94 1.69 -20.84
C GLU A 197 -2.46 2.50 -22.05
N SER A 198 -2.95 1.80 -23.07
CA SER A 198 -3.45 2.40 -24.31
C SER A 198 -4.85 3.00 -24.19
N TYR A 199 -5.60 2.70 -23.12
CA TYR A 199 -6.94 3.23 -22.88
C TYR A 199 -6.87 4.64 -22.24
N CYS A 200 -6.28 5.57 -22.98
CA CYS A 200 -5.96 6.93 -22.53
C CYS A 200 -6.44 8.04 -23.50
N GLY A 201 -7.31 7.69 -24.45
CA GLY A 201 -7.96 8.63 -25.35
C GLY A 201 -8.88 9.62 -24.62
N ASN A 202 -9.17 10.75 -25.27
CA ASN A 202 -10.00 11.81 -24.68
C ASN A 202 -11.42 11.35 -24.29
N ASN A 203 -11.91 10.24 -24.85
CA ASN A 203 -13.23 9.68 -24.57
C ASN A 203 -13.18 8.32 -23.85
N ASP A 204 -11.98 7.87 -23.47
CA ASP A 204 -11.76 6.57 -22.79
C ASP A 204 -12.09 6.67 -21.30
N GLN A 205 -13.35 6.97 -21.03
CA GLN A 205 -13.87 7.04 -19.68
C GLN A 205 -13.81 5.65 -19.02
N TRP A 206 -13.46 5.62 -17.75
CA TRP A 206 -13.45 4.39 -16.95
C TRP A 206 -14.86 4.08 -16.45
N PHE A 207 -15.17 2.79 -16.38
CA PHE A 207 -16.47 2.29 -15.94
C PHE A 207 -16.30 1.10 -14.99
N MET A 208 -17.27 0.92 -14.09
CA MET A 208 -17.41 -0.27 -13.26
C MET A 208 -18.66 -1.05 -13.69
N PRO A 209 -18.52 -2.25 -14.28
CA PRO A 209 -19.67 -3.08 -14.60
C PRO A 209 -20.17 -3.78 -13.33
N VAL A 210 -21.45 -3.60 -13.00
CA VAL A 210 -22.04 -4.11 -11.76
C VAL A 210 -23.34 -4.86 -12.01
N ILE A 211 -23.63 -5.81 -11.13
CA ILE A 211 -24.96 -6.43 -10.99
C ILE A 211 -25.49 -6.14 -9.59
N ALA A 212 -26.75 -5.70 -9.50
CA ALA A 212 -27.43 -5.47 -8.24
C ALA A 212 -27.98 -6.78 -7.66
N MET A 213 -27.68 -7.07 -6.39
CA MET A 213 -28.13 -8.28 -5.69
C MET A 213 -29.42 -8.04 -4.88
N GLU A 214 -29.76 -6.77 -4.65
CA GLU A 214 -31.00 -6.26 -4.06
C GLU A 214 -31.32 -4.91 -4.73
N ASP A 215 -32.56 -4.43 -4.58
CA ASP A 215 -32.93 -3.08 -5.01
C ASP A 215 -32.04 -2.06 -4.29
N THR A 216 -31.44 -1.14 -5.05
CA THR A 216 -30.39 -0.26 -4.52
C THR A 216 -30.33 1.07 -5.27
N THR A 217 -29.68 2.05 -4.65
CA THR A 217 -29.39 3.34 -5.26
C THR A 217 -27.93 3.70 -5.02
N ILE A 218 -27.17 3.85 -6.11
CA ILE A 218 -25.83 4.43 -6.11
C ILE A 218 -26.02 5.92 -6.40
N ASN A 219 -25.58 6.80 -5.52
CA ASN A 219 -25.68 8.24 -5.74
C ASN A 219 -24.44 8.76 -6.46
N VAL A 220 -24.60 9.85 -7.21
CA VAL A 220 -23.45 10.61 -7.72
C VAL A 220 -22.46 10.91 -6.57
N ASN A 221 -21.16 10.84 -6.88
CA ASN A 221 -20.04 11.05 -5.96
C ASN A 221 -19.79 9.92 -4.95
N ASP A 222 -20.63 8.88 -4.89
CA ASP A 222 -20.40 7.70 -4.04
C ASP A 222 -19.10 6.98 -4.43
N ARG A 223 -18.27 6.66 -3.43
CA ARG A 223 -17.01 5.92 -3.61
C ARG A 223 -17.29 4.42 -3.72
N ILE A 224 -17.50 3.91 -4.92
CA ILE A 224 -17.98 2.53 -5.16
C ILE A 224 -16.88 1.50 -5.43
N CYS A 225 -15.70 1.95 -5.86
CA CYS A 225 -14.56 1.10 -6.16
C CYS A 225 -13.25 1.83 -5.87
N GLN A 226 -12.12 1.15 -6.04
CA GLN A 226 -10.79 1.68 -5.82
C GLN A 226 -9.83 1.14 -6.87
N PHE A 227 -8.76 1.87 -7.15
CA PHE A 227 -7.76 1.47 -8.14
C PHE A 227 -6.32 1.64 -7.64
N ARG A 228 -5.41 0.88 -8.29
CA ARG A 228 -3.96 1.08 -8.21
C ARG A 228 -3.34 0.89 -9.60
N ILE A 229 -2.09 1.31 -9.76
CA ILE A 229 -1.29 0.99 -10.95
C ILE A 229 -0.29 -0.13 -10.67
N MET A 230 0.03 -0.91 -11.70
CA MET A 230 1.05 -1.95 -11.68
C MET A 230 1.83 -1.96 -12.98
N LYS A 231 3.08 -2.42 -12.95
CA LYS A 231 3.84 -2.66 -14.19
C LYS A 231 3.19 -3.80 -14.96
N LYS A 232 3.10 -3.64 -16.28
CA LYS A 232 2.62 -4.68 -17.20
C LYS A 232 3.53 -5.90 -17.13
N MET A 233 2.99 -7.06 -17.49
CA MET A 233 3.79 -8.27 -17.66
C MET A 233 4.91 -8.06 -18.70
N PRO A 234 6.06 -8.75 -18.55
CA PRO A 234 7.10 -8.70 -19.57
C PRO A 234 6.58 -9.22 -20.91
N LYS A 235 7.23 -8.81 -22.00
CA LYS A 235 6.99 -9.42 -23.31
C LYS A 235 7.39 -10.89 -23.25
N VAL A 236 6.50 -11.77 -23.69
CA VAL A 236 6.74 -13.21 -23.77
C VAL A 236 6.63 -13.69 -25.21
N HIS A 237 7.36 -14.75 -25.53
CA HIS A 237 7.23 -15.52 -26.76
C HIS A 237 6.60 -16.86 -26.39
N PHE A 238 5.62 -17.30 -27.19
CA PHE A 238 4.96 -18.58 -26.99
C PHE A 238 5.63 -19.62 -27.88
N ASP A 239 6.30 -20.58 -27.26
CA ASP A 239 6.96 -21.71 -27.95
C ASP A 239 6.07 -22.95 -27.82
N GLU A 240 5.46 -23.37 -28.94
CA GLU A 240 4.60 -24.55 -28.99
C GLU A 240 5.44 -25.84 -28.89
N VAL A 241 5.05 -26.75 -27.98
CA VAL A 241 5.76 -28.00 -27.70
C VAL A 241 4.81 -29.18 -27.63
N VAL A 242 5.30 -30.39 -27.95
CA VAL A 242 4.50 -31.63 -27.87
C VAL A 242 4.33 -32.11 -26.42
N PHE A 243 5.29 -31.81 -25.54
CA PHE A 243 5.27 -32.21 -24.13
C PHE A 243 5.73 -31.04 -23.24
N LEU A 244 5.04 -30.83 -22.10
CA LEU A 244 5.44 -29.91 -21.03
C LEU A 244 6.31 -30.66 -19.98
N SER A 245 6.01 -30.49 -18.69
CA SER A 245 6.67 -31.21 -17.60
C SER A 245 6.08 -32.61 -17.38
N GLU A 246 6.87 -33.53 -16.83
CA GLU A 246 6.47 -34.92 -16.58
C GLU A 246 5.47 -35.11 -15.42
N LYS A 247 5.32 -34.12 -14.53
CA LYS A 247 4.46 -34.23 -13.33
C LYS A 247 3.35 -33.20 -13.33
N ASP A 248 2.11 -33.68 -13.22
CA ASP A 248 0.95 -32.83 -13.01
C ASP A 248 0.88 -32.34 -11.57
N ARG A 249 0.65 -31.03 -11.39
CA ARG A 249 0.36 -30.44 -10.08
C ARG A 249 -1.06 -30.79 -9.58
N GLY A 250 -2.02 -30.89 -10.50
CA GLY A 250 -3.45 -30.87 -10.18
C GLY A 250 -3.97 -29.47 -9.78
N GLY A 251 -5.30 -29.32 -9.74
CA GLY A 251 -5.99 -28.06 -9.43
C GLY A 251 -7.44 -28.29 -8.97
N ILE A 252 -8.23 -27.22 -8.82
CA ILE A 252 -9.67 -27.26 -8.47
C ILE A 252 -9.93 -28.06 -7.18
N GLY A 253 -9.26 -27.67 -6.09
CA GLY A 253 -9.43 -28.32 -4.79
C GLY A 253 -8.70 -29.66 -4.63
N SER A 254 -7.69 -29.93 -5.48
CA SER A 254 -6.86 -31.14 -5.40
C SER A 254 -6.16 -31.37 -4.06
N THR A 255 -6.00 -30.33 -3.24
CA THR A 255 -5.41 -30.42 -1.88
C THR A 255 -6.44 -30.74 -0.79
N GLY A 256 -7.71 -30.98 -1.15
CA GLY A 256 -8.78 -31.23 -0.18
C GLY A 256 -9.24 -29.97 0.58
N ARG A 257 -10.10 -30.16 1.58
CA ARG A 257 -10.78 -29.08 2.35
C ARG A 257 -10.61 -29.20 3.87
N LYS A 258 -9.68 -30.04 4.35
CA LYS A 258 -9.54 -30.32 5.79
C LYS A 258 -8.80 -29.21 6.51
#